data_AF-A0AA96Y6I0-F1
#
_entry.id   AF-A0AA96Y6I0-F1
#
_cell.length_a   1.000
_cell.length_b   1.000
_cell.length_c   1.000
_cell.angle_alpha   90.00
_cell.angle_beta   90.00
_cell.angle_gamma   90.00
#
_symmetry.space_group_name_H-M   'P 1'
#
loop_
_entity.id
_entity.type
_entity.pdbx_description
1 polymer ?
#
loop_
_entity_poly.entity_id
_entity_poly.type
_entity_poly.pdbx_seq_one_letter_code
_entity_poly.pdbx_strand_id
1 'polypeptide(L)'
;MTYDETLSSYRHLLEANPGKALKISDDCYAVLIGGTLSGAYINLEGTVDLGTIFEFDREGWDAECECWEGDVSGVQTAFCIATPSLVEIPVPGAGSSTPNQGKK
;
A
#
# COMPACT_ATOMS: atom_id res chain seq x y z
N MET A 1 -11.62 14.10 7.25
CA MET A 1 -11.27 12.80 7.90
C MET A 1 -10.07 13.01 8.80
N THR A 2 -9.96 12.26 9.88
CA THR A 2 -8.78 12.27 10.76
C THR A 2 -7.76 11.20 10.36
N TYR A 3 -6.51 11.37 10.80
CA TYR A 3 -5.46 10.35 10.66
C TYR A 3 -5.92 8.96 11.15
N ASP A 4 -6.54 8.89 12.32
CA ASP A 4 -6.95 7.61 12.92
C ASP A 4 -8.12 6.97 12.15
N GLU A 5 -9.06 7.76 11.64
CA GLU A 5 -10.15 7.29 10.77
C GLU A 5 -9.63 6.77 9.43
N THR A 6 -8.65 7.48 8.84
CA THR A 6 -8.00 7.09 7.59
C THR A 6 -7.30 5.75 7.75
N LEU A 7 -6.44 5.59 8.76
CA LEU A 7 -5.73 4.33 9.02
C LEU A 7 -6.69 3.19 9.38
N SER A 8 -7.72 3.47 10.17
CA SER A 8 -8.76 2.48 10.47
C SER A 8 -9.47 2.03 9.20
N SER A 9 -9.75 2.94 8.26
CA SER A 9 -10.42 2.61 7.00
C SER A 9 -9.53 1.77 6.09
N TYR A 10 -8.26 2.13 5.94
CA TYR A 10 -7.28 1.33 5.20
C TYR A 10 -7.16 -0.08 5.78
N ARG A 11 -7.06 -0.18 7.11
CA ARG A 11 -6.99 -1.45 7.81
C ARG A 11 -8.22 -2.33 7.52
N HIS A 12 -9.43 -1.80 7.69
CA HIS A 12 -10.65 -2.57 7.43
C HIS A 12 -10.75 -3.04 5.98
N LEU A 13 -10.37 -2.19 5.02
CA LEU A 13 -10.37 -2.55 3.60
C LEU A 13 -9.42 -3.72 3.32
N LEU A 14 -8.23 -3.72 3.93
CA LEU A 14 -7.23 -4.76 3.73
C LEU A 14 -7.52 -6.04 4.53
N GLU A 15 -8.11 -5.93 5.72
CA GLU A 15 -8.61 -7.08 6.49
C GLU A 15 -9.73 -7.80 5.72
N ALA A 16 -10.59 -7.06 5.01
CA ALA A 16 -11.62 -7.63 4.15
C ALA A 16 -11.07 -8.21 2.83
N ASN A 17 -9.83 -7.90 2.45
CA ASN A 17 -9.21 -8.28 1.18
C ASN A 17 -7.79 -8.82 1.41
N PRO A 18 -7.64 -9.99 2.04
CA PRO A 18 -6.32 -10.56 2.35
C PRO A 18 -5.51 -10.80 1.08
N GLY A 19 -4.21 -10.49 1.14
CA GLY A 19 -3.27 -10.63 0.01
C GLY A 19 -3.29 -9.48 -0.99
N LYS A 20 -4.10 -8.43 -0.75
CA LYS A 20 -4.15 -7.24 -1.60
C LYS A 20 -3.50 -6.04 -0.93
N ALA A 21 -3.06 -5.09 -1.76
CA ALA A 21 -2.64 -3.76 -1.39
C ALA A 21 -3.67 -2.73 -1.88
N LEU A 22 -3.84 -1.65 -1.13
CA LEU A 22 -4.71 -0.53 -1.46
C LEU A 22 -3.88 0.60 -2.08
N LYS A 23 -4.23 1.03 -3.29
CA LYS A 23 -3.60 2.19 -3.91
C LYS A 23 -3.97 3.48 -3.16
N ILE A 24 -2.98 4.23 -2.70
CA ILE A 24 -3.15 5.54 -2.04
C ILE A 24 -2.82 6.66 -3.02
N SER A 25 -1.65 6.57 -3.66
CA SER A 25 -1.17 7.46 -4.72
C SER A 25 -0.69 6.64 -5.93
N ASP A 26 -0.08 7.27 -6.93
CA ASP A 26 0.41 6.56 -8.11
C ASP A 26 1.54 5.56 -7.82
N ASP A 27 2.38 5.84 -6.83
CA ASP A 27 3.53 5.03 -6.46
C ASP A 27 3.45 4.49 -5.03
N CYS A 28 2.46 4.90 -4.23
CA CYS A 28 2.29 4.49 -2.84
C CYS A 28 1.03 3.65 -2.61
N TYR A 29 1.22 2.56 -1.86
CA TYR A 29 0.18 1.60 -1.52
C TYR A 29 0.16 1.31 -0.02
N ALA A 30 -1.01 1.10 0.56
CA ALA A 30 -1.15 0.49 1.89
C ALA A 30 -1.19 -1.04 1.78
N VAL A 31 -0.47 -1.72 2.66
CA VAL A 31 -0.41 -3.17 2.80
C VAL A 31 -0.69 -3.59 4.24
N LEU A 32 -1.27 -4.77 4.42
CA LEU A 32 -1.50 -5.36 5.74
C LEU A 32 -0.73 -6.69 5.85
N ILE A 33 0.39 -6.66 6.56
CA ILE A 33 1.32 -7.80 6.67
C ILE A 33 1.41 -8.21 8.14
N GLY A 34 1.07 -9.46 8.44
CA GLY A 34 1.11 -9.96 9.83
C GLY A 34 0.22 -9.18 10.80
N GLY A 35 -0.83 -8.50 10.31
CA GLY A 35 -1.73 -7.66 11.11
C GLY A 35 -1.24 -6.23 11.34
N THR A 36 -0.09 -5.85 10.76
CA THR A 36 0.45 -4.48 10.79
C THR A 36 0.13 -3.77 9.48
N LEU A 37 -0.45 -2.58 9.59
CA LEU A 37 -0.70 -1.69 8.46
C LEU A 37 0.59 -0.92 8.15
N SER A 38 1.01 -0.92 6.89
CA SER A 38 2.23 -0.24 6.45
C SER A 38 2.02 0.37 5.06
N GLY A 39 2.79 1.40 4.74
CA GLY A 39 2.94 1.89 3.38
C GLY A 39 4.00 1.07 2.64
N ALA A 40 3.91 0.99 1.32
CA ALA A 40 4.91 0.41 0.43
C ALA A 40 4.93 1.17 -0.89
N TYR A 41 6.11 1.32 -1.48
CA TYR A 41 6.25 1.87 -2.82
C TYR A 41 6.18 0.78 -3.89
N ILE A 42 6.05 1.17 -5.15
CA ILE A 42 6.23 0.27 -6.28
C ILE A 42 7.70 0.12 -6.67
N ASN A 43 8.06 -1.03 -7.24
CA ASN A 43 9.33 -1.23 -7.92
C ASN A 43 9.29 -0.72 -9.38
N LEU A 44 10.40 -0.88 -10.10
CA LEU A 44 10.53 -0.48 -11.50
C LEU A 44 9.58 -1.21 -12.46
N GLU A 45 8.99 -2.33 -12.05
CA GLU A 45 7.99 -3.07 -12.82
C GLU A 45 6.56 -2.61 -12.53
N GLY A 46 6.38 -1.60 -11.66
CA GLY A 46 5.08 -1.09 -11.26
C GLY A 46 4.33 -2.00 -10.28
N THR A 47 5.02 -2.95 -9.66
CA THR A 47 4.44 -3.87 -8.68
C THR A 47 4.81 -3.43 -7.27
N VAL A 48 3.94 -3.70 -6.29
CA VAL A 48 4.17 -3.33 -4.89
C VAL A 48 5.44 -4.01 -4.38
N ASP A 49 6.39 -3.20 -3.91
CA ASP A 49 7.68 -3.64 -3.41
C ASP A 49 7.67 -3.74 -1.88
N LEU A 50 7.52 -4.97 -1.38
CA LEU A 50 7.55 -5.27 0.05
C LEU A 50 8.92 -5.01 0.71
N GLY A 51 9.98 -4.76 -0.07
CA GLY A 51 11.28 -4.32 0.43
C GLY A 51 11.32 -2.84 0.81
N THR A 52 10.30 -2.05 0.44
CA THR A 52 10.23 -0.59 0.64
C THR A 52 9.18 -0.18 1.68
N ILE A 53 8.83 -1.09 2.60
CA ILE A 53 7.80 -0.83 3.60
C ILE A 53 8.19 0.31 4.55
N PHE A 54 7.20 1.12 4.91
CA PHE A 54 7.34 2.20 5.88
C PHE A 54 6.09 2.32 6.77
N GLU A 55 6.25 2.97 7.91
CA GLU A 55 5.16 3.24 8.84
C GLU A 55 4.42 4.52 8.43
N PHE A 56 3.08 4.51 8.56
CA PHE A 56 2.29 5.73 8.43
C PHE A 56 2.50 6.61 9.65
N ASP A 57 3.48 7.52 9.60
CA ASP A 57 3.72 8.46 10.68
C ASP A 57 2.68 9.58 10.68
N ARG A 58 2.27 10.01 11.88
CA ARG A 58 1.43 11.18 12.07
C ARG A 58 2.12 12.47 11.61
N GLU A 59 3.46 12.53 11.62
CA GLU A 59 4.20 13.67 11.08
C GLU A 59 3.97 13.86 9.57
N GLY A 60 3.68 12.79 8.84
CA GLY A 60 3.35 12.85 7.40
C GLY A 60 1.88 13.17 7.10
N TRP A 61 1.06 13.50 8.10
CA TRP A 61 -0.36 13.82 7.92
C TRP A 61 -0.61 15.32 8.05
N ASP A 62 -1.13 15.92 6.98
CA ASP A 62 -1.66 17.28 7.00
C ASP A 62 -3.09 17.28 7.53
N ALA A 63 -3.26 17.68 8.79
CA ALA A 63 -4.56 17.74 9.43
C ALA A 63 -5.46 18.89 8.91
N GLU A 64 -4.88 19.95 8.34
CA GLU A 64 -5.66 21.06 7.79
C GLU A 64 -6.22 20.69 6.40
N CYS A 65 -5.44 19.96 5.60
CA CYS A 65 -5.85 19.47 4.29
C CYS A 65 -6.52 18.09 4.31
N GLU A 66 -6.46 17.39 5.46
CA GLU A 66 -6.97 16.04 5.68
C GLU A 66 -6.37 14.99 4.72
N CYS A 67 -5.08 15.08 4.44
CA CYS A 67 -4.36 14.19 3.51
C CYS A 67 -2.93 13.90 3.94
N TRP A 68 -2.26 12.97 3.23
CA TRP A 68 -0.82 12.74 3.41
C TRP A 68 0.00 13.88 2.82
N GLU A 69 1.19 14.13 3.37
CA GLU A 69 2.14 15.05 2.79
C GLU A 69 2.47 14.63 1.35
N GLY A 70 2.30 15.56 0.40
CA GLY A 70 2.49 15.30 -1.02
C GLY A 70 1.22 14.88 -1.78
N ASP A 71 0.13 14.54 -1.08
CA ASP A 71 -1.18 14.38 -1.71
C ASP A 71 -1.81 15.74 -2.07
N VAL A 72 -2.72 15.73 -3.05
CA VAL A 72 -3.32 16.97 -3.57
C VAL A 72 -4.36 17.55 -2.61
N SER A 73 -5.13 16.69 -1.93
CA SER A 73 -6.16 17.10 -0.95
C SER A 73 -6.76 15.90 -0.23
N GLY A 74 -7.44 16.14 0.90
CA GLY A 74 -8.22 15.11 1.60
C GLY A 74 -9.37 14.50 0.79
N VAL A 75 -9.80 15.16 -0.30
CA VAL A 75 -10.76 14.56 -1.25
C VAL A 75 -10.15 13.33 -1.94
N GLN A 76 -8.86 13.36 -2.26
CA GLN A 76 -8.16 12.21 -2.84
C GLN A 76 -8.09 11.07 -1.83
N THR A 77 -7.71 11.36 -0.59
CA THR A 77 -7.68 10.37 0.50
C THR A 77 -9.06 9.74 0.73
N ALA A 78 -10.12 10.55 0.79
CA ALA A 78 -11.49 10.09 0.95
C ALA A 78 -11.96 9.26 -0.26
N PHE A 79 -11.58 9.65 -1.48
CA PHE A 79 -11.89 8.92 -2.70
C PHE A 79 -11.23 7.54 -2.71
N CYS A 80 -9.95 7.43 -2.33
CA CYS A 80 -9.26 6.14 -2.25
C CYS A 80 -9.93 5.19 -1.23
N ILE A 81 -10.54 5.72 -0.17
CA ILE A 81 -11.33 4.92 0.79
C ILE A 81 -12.70 4.54 0.22
N ALA A 82 -13.42 5.49 -0.37
CA ALA A 82 -14.78 5.28 -0.86
C ALA A 82 -14.84 4.40 -2.12
N THR A 83 -13.81 4.46 -2.96
CA THR A 83 -13.69 3.69 -4.21
C THR A 83 -12.30 3.02 -4.28
N PRO A 84 -12.07 1.96 -3.48
CA PRO A 84 -10.75 1.39 -3.31
C PRO A 84 -10.26 0.70 -4.59
N SER A 85 -9.04 1.06 -5.01
CA SER A 85 -8.31 0.33 -6.03
C SER A 85 -7.36 -0.65 -5.36
N LEU A 86 -7.63 -1.95 -5.52
CA LEU A 86 -6.89 -3.03 -4.88
C LEU A 86 -6.06 -3.78 -5.91
N VAL A 87 -4.79 -4.05 -5.59
CA VAL A 87 -3.87 -4.84 -6.41
C VAL A 87 -3.36 -6.05 -5.64
N GLU A 88 -3.05 -7.14 -6.32
CA GLU A 88 -2.47 -8.33 -5.69
C GLU A 88 -1.06 -8.02 -5.19
N ILE A 89 -0.75 -8.43 -3.95
CA ILE A 89 0.60 -8.38 -3.42
C ILE A 89 1.36 -9.60 -3.95
N PRO A 90 2.56 -9.43 -4.53
CA PRO A 90 3.37 -10.56 -4.93
C PRO A 90 3.67 -11.44 -3.71
N VAL A 91 3.26 -12.70 -3.75
CA VAL A 91 3.59 -13.67 -2.70
C VAL A 91 5.11 -13.80 -2.65
N PRO A 92 5.76 -13.60 -1.48
CA PRO A 92 7.19 -13.87 -1.35
C PRO A 92 7.39 -15.38 -1.56
N GLY A 93 7.78 -15.78 -2.77
CA GLY A 93 8.05 -17.18 -3.12
C GLY A 93 7.52 -17.68 -4.48
N ALA A 94 6.74 -16.90 -5.23
CA ALA A 94 6.21 -17.33 -6.53
C ALA A 94 6.93 -16.67 -7.72
N GLY A 95 8.26 -16.80 -7.79
CA GLY A 95 9.08 -16.43 -8.94
C GLY A 95 10.55 -16.43 -8.51
N SER A 96 11.48 -17.19 -9.06
CA SER A 96 11.52 -18.01 -10.28
C SER A 96 12.50 -19.17 -10.02
N SER A 97 12.02 -20.41 -10.01
CA SER A 97 12.92 -21.55 -10.20
C SER A 97 13.35 -21.57 -11.66
N THR A 98 14.39 -20.82 -12.00
CA THR A 98 15.10 -21.01 -13.27
C THR A 98 15.90 -22.31 -13.14
N PRO A 99 15.60 -23.39 -13.90
CA PRO A 99 16.54 -24.49 -13.99
C PRO A 99 17.69 -23.99 -14.85
N ASN A 100 18.82 -23.67 -14.22
CA ASN A 100 20.04 -23.38 -14.95
C ASN A 100 20.52 -24.70 -15.58
N GLN A 101 19.99 -25.04 -16.76
CA GLN A 101 20.60 -26.05 -17.63
C GLN A 101 21.89 -25.47 -18.22
N GLY A 102 22.96 -25.57 -17.44
CA GLY A 102 24.31 -25.61 -17.96
C GLY A 102 24.67 -27.05 -18.31
N LYS A 103 24.29 -27.51 -19.50
CA LYS A 103 24.84 -28.72 -20.10
C LYS A 103 26.29 -28.47 -20.51
N LYS A 104 27.15 -29.39 -20.07
CA LYS A 104 28.43 -29.90 -20.63
C LYS A 104 29.35 -28.94 -21.38
#